data_AF-A0AAV1DG64-F1
#
_entry.id   AF-A0AAV1DG64-F1
#
_cell.length_a   1.000
_cell.length_b   1.000
_cell.length_c   1.000
_cell.angle_alpha   90.00
_cell.angle_beta   90.00
_cell.angle_gamma   90.00
#
_symmetry.space_group_name_H-M   'P 1'
#
loop_
_entity.id
_entity.type
_entity.pdbx_description
1 polymer ?
#
loop_
_entity_poly.entity_id
_entity_poly.type
_entity_poly.pdbx_seq_one_letter_code
_entity_poly.pdbx_strand_id
1 'polypeptide(L)'
;MDATSDDDGGFVGRFLRIRVSLDLDKPLRSSLEFTYKNFPRTCQSRYERLPSFWFLCGRIGHLEEICEDATSKSASVPPKYGPLLKASPPFSPFSTAYNHPSPIPLQIQRNHLPPLIHKTRKPL
;
A
#
# COMPACT_ATOMS: atom_id res chain seq x y z
N MET A 1 -35.87 -37.56 -15.62
CA MET A 1 -35.30 -36.81 -14.48
C MET A 1 -34.02 -36.23 -15.00
N ASP A 2 -34.18 -35.12 -15.69
CA ASP A 2 -33.19 -34.50 -16.55
C ASP A 2 -32.21 -33.72 -15.69
N ALA A 3 -30.92 -34.01 -15.87
CA ALA A 3 -29.83 -33.34 -15.18
C ALA A 3 -29.71 -31.92 -15.72
N THR A 4 -30.27 -30.94 -15.01
CA THR A 4 -29.95 -29.53 -15.22
C THR A 4 -28.52 -29.30 -14.73
N SER A 5 -27.64 -29.01 -15.68
CA SER A 5 -26.25 -28.68 -15.42
C SER A 5 -26.20 -27.23 -14.95
N ASP A 6 -26.21 -27.00 -13.64
CA ASP A 6 -26.01 -25.67 -13.04
C ASP A 6 -24.51 -25.33 -13.03
N ASP A 7 -23.95 -25.00 -14.19
CA ASP A 7 -22.62 -24.39 -14.32
C ASP A 7 -22.80 -22.88 -14.57
N ASP A 8 -23.20 -22.14 -13.54
CA ASP A 8 -23.06 -20.68 -13.53
C ASP A 8 -22.07 -20.32 -12.41
N GLY A 9 -20.78 -20.54 -12.70
CA GLY A 9 -19.65 -20.03 -11.92
C GLY A 9 -19.52 -18.50 -12.04
N GLY A 10 -20.62 -17.77 -11.94
CA GLY A 10 -20.66 -16.32 -12.04
C GLY A 10 -19.97 -15.66 -10.84
N PHE A 11 -19.01 -14.77 -11.10
CA PHE A 11 -18.47 -13.89 -10.06
C PHE A 11 -19.54 -12.88 -9.65
N VAL A 12 -20.25 -13.16 -8.55
CA VAL A 12 -21.26 -12.28 -7.97
C VAL A 12 -20.55 -11.10 -7.27
N GLY A 13 -20.25 -10.03 -8.01
CA GLY A 13 -19.63 -8.83 -7.45
C GLY A 13 -19.35 -7.71 -8.45
N ARG A 14 -19.25 -6.47 -7.94
CA ARG A 14 -18.90 -5.28 -8.75
C ARG A 14 -17.42 -5.21 -9.15
N PHE A 15 -16.59 -6.06 -8.58
CA PHE A 15 -15.14 -6.09 -8.79
C PHE A 15 -14.58 -7.49 -8.50
N LEU A 16 -13.46 -7.82 -9.14
CA LEU A 16 -12.71 -9.04 -8.89
C LEU A 16 -11.68 -8.81 -7.77
N ARG A 17 -11.64 -9.70 -6.79
CA ARG A 17 -10.62 -9.71 -5.72
C ARG A 17 -9.65 -10.85 -5.95
N ILE A 18 -8.37 -10.52 -6.10
CA ILE A 18 -7.28 -11.50 -6.21
C ILE A 18 -6.22 -11.22 -5.16
N ARG A 19 -5.50 -12.27 -4.75
CA ARG A 19 -4.30 -12.15 -3.94
C ARG A 19 -3.08 -12.29 -4.85
N VAL A 20 -2.12 -11.38 -4.70
CA VAL A 20 -0.90 -11.37 -5.50
C VAL A 20 0.30 -11.12 -4.59
N SER A 21 1.45 -11.68 -4.95
CA SER A 21 2.74 -11.29 -4.37
C SER A 21 3.16 -9.96 -4.98
N LEU A 22 3.50 -8.98 -4.13
CA LEU A 22 3.96 -7.67 -4.57
C LEU A 22 5.47 -7.55 -4.32
N ASP A 23 6.17 -7.13 -5.35
CA ASP A 23 7.57 -6.70 -5.28
C ASP A 23 7.59 -5.24 -4.79
N LEU A 24 8.16 -5.01 -3.61
CA LEU A 24 8.13 -3.70 -2.94
C LEU A 24 9.15 -2.71 -3.52
N ASP A 25 10.18 -3.21 -4.21
CA ASP A 25 11.17 -2.37 -4.89
C ASP A 25 10.59 -1.76 -6.17
N LYS A 26 9.46 -2.29 -6.64
CA LYS A 26 8.71 -1.80 -7.79
C LYS A 26 7.56 -0.90 -7.35
N PRO A 27 7.24 0.13 -8.14
CA PRO A 27 6.08 0.96 -7.89
C PRO A 27 4.79 0.13 -8.00
N LEU A 28 3.80 0.48 -7.19
CA LEU A 28 2.48 -0.16 -7.23
C LEU A 28 1.83 0.03 -8.60
N ARG A 29 1.14 -1.01 -9.07
CA ARG A 29 0.34 -0.92 -10.31
C ARG A 29 -0.99 -0.22 -10.04
N SER A 30 -1.32 0.81 -10.81
CA SER A 30 -2.60 1.52 -10.75
C SER A 30 -3.64 0.95 -11.73
N SER A 31 -3.17 0.24 -12.75
CA SER A 31 -3.98 -0.40 -13.76
C SER A 31 -3.41 -1.76 -14.14
N LEU A 32 -4.29 -2.63 -14.62
CA LEU A 32 -3.98 -3.90 -15.24
C LEU A 32 -4.46 -3.85 -16.68
N GLU A 33 -3.54 -4.11 -17.60
CA GLU A 33 -3.81 -4.20 -19.04
C GLU A 33 -3.87 -5.66 -19.44
N PHE A 34 -4.89 -6.03 -20.20
CA PHE A 34 -5.07 -7.38 -20.70
C PHE A 34 -5.91 -7.36 -21.98
N THR A 35 -5.82 -8.44 -22.75
CA THR A 35 -6.62 -8.62 -23.97
C THR A 35 -7.75 -9.59 -23.69
N TYR A 36 -8.99 -9.18 -23.99
CA TYR A 36 -10.16 -10.04 -23.92
C TYR A 36 -10.86 -10.06 -25.28
N LYS A 37 -11.04 -11.27 -25.86
CA LYS A 37 -11.63 -11.46 -27.19
C LYS A 37 -10.99 -10.58 -28.28
N ASN A 38 -9.65 -10.49 -28.28
CA ASN A 38 -8.85 -9.65 -29.19
C ASN A 38 -9.00 -8.13 -29.01
N PHE A 39 -9.66 -7.67 -27.94
CA PHE A 39 -9.74 -6.24 -27.62
C PHE A 39 -8.88 -5.92 -26.40
N PRO A 40 -7.99 -4.91 -26.47
CA PRO A 40 -7.26 -4.44 -25.31
C PRO A 40 -8.23 -3.81 -24.30
N ARG A 41 -8.02 -4.14 -23.02
CA ARG A 41 -8.80 -3.63 -21.90
C ARG A 41 -7.84 -3.20 -20.80
N THR A 42 -8.27 -2.18 -20.07
CA THR A 42 -7.56 -1.68 -18.91
C THR A 42 -8.53 -1.61 -17.75
N CYS A 43 -8.17 -2.22 -16.62
CA CYS A 43 -8.92 -2.14 -15.38
C CYS A 43 -8.11 -1.38 -14.34
N GLN A 44 -8.76 -0.52 -13.56
CA GLN A 44 -8.12 0.12 -12.41
C GLN A 44 -7.94 -0.91 -11.29
N SER A 45 -6.75 -0.96 -10.71
CA SER A 45 -6.45 -1.80 -9.56
C SER A 45 -6.49 -0.99 -8.28
N ARG A 46 -7.09 -1.56 -7.24
CA ARG A 46 -7.08 -1.02 -5.88
C ARG A 46 -6.63 -2.10 -4.92
N TYR A 47 -5.85 -1.70 -3.92
CA TYR A 47 -5.24 -2.60 -2.95
C TYR A 47 -5.98 -2.55 -1.62
N GLU A 48 -6.29 -3.72 -1.09
CA GLU A 48 -6.79 -3.85 0.27
C GLU A 48 -5.63 -3.82 1.27
N ARG A 49 -5.84 -3.17 2.41
CA ARG A 49 -4.84 -3.07 3.49
C ARG A 49 -3.51 -2.46 3.02
N LEU A 50 -3.55 -1.58 2.02
CA LEU A 50 -2.36 -0.91 1.51
C LEU A 50 -1.76 0.00 2.60
N PRO A 51 -0.50 -0.23 3.01
CA PRO A 51 0.21 0.65 3.94
C PRO A 51 0.35 2.08 3.38
N SER A 52 0.99 2.96 4.16
CA SER A 52 1.46 4.24 3.61
C SER A 52 2.48 3.98 2.49
N PHE A 53 2.33 4.71 1.40
CA PHE A 53 3.21 4.68 0.23
C PHE A 53 3.39 6.10 -0.28
N TRP A 54 4.45 6.34 -1.05
CA TRP A 54 4.75 7.67 -1.55
C TRP A 54 4.03 7.97 -2.87
N PHE A 55 3.34 9.10 -2.99
CA PHE A 55 2.46 9.39 -4.13
C PHE A 55 3.20 9.77 -5.42
N LEU A 56 4.47 10.17 -5.34
CA LEU A 56 5.28 10.47 -6.52
C LEU A 56 5.82 9.18 -7.16
N CYS A 57 6.44 8.29 -6.38
CA CYS A 57 7.09 7.09 -6.91
C CYS A 57 6.24 5.81 -6.78
N GLY A 58 5.26 5.75 -5.88
CA GLY A 58 4.35 4.61 -5.73
C GLY A 58 4.92 3.40 -4.96
N ARG A 59 6.06 3.54 -4.28
CA ARG A 59 6.68 2.46 -3.48
C ARG A 59 6.29 2.52 -2.00
N ILE A 60 6.29 1.36 -1.36
CA ILE A 60 5.99 1.19 0.07
C ILE A 60 7.29 1.25 0.88
N GLY A 61 7.23 1.79 2.10
CA GLY A 61 8.28 1.55 3.10
C GLY A 61 9.53 2.43 3.02
N HIS A 62 9.47 3.58 2.34
CA HIS A 62 10.57 4.55 2.33
C HIS A 62 10.06 5.97 2.63
N LEU A 63 10.97 6.82 3.10
CA LEU A 63 10.76 8.25 3.29
C LEU A 63 11.13 8.98 2.00
N GLU A 64 10.54 10.17 1.80
CA GLU A 64 10.85 11.03 0.64
C GLU A 64 12.35 11.29 0.48
N GLU A 65 13.05 11.56 1.59
CA GLU A 65 14.49 11.90 1.61
C GLU A 65 15.40 10.77 1.09
N ILE A 66 14.96 9.52 1.23
CA ILE A 66 15.70 8.33 0.78
C ILE A 66 15.12 7.74 -0.51
N CYS A 67 14.19 8.45 -1.17
CA CYS A 67 13.65 8.00 -2.44
C CYS A 67 14.69 8.16 -3.55
N GLU A 68 15.10 7.03 -4.13
CA GLU A 68 16.04 7.00 -5.24
C GLU A 68 15.40 7.39 -6.58
N ASP A 69 14.07 7.53 -6.63
CA ASP A 69 13.36 7.89 -7.85
C ASP A 69 13.63 9.34 -8.25
N ALA A 70 14.22 9.57 -9.41
CA ALA A 70 14.53 10.91 -9.92
C ALA A 70 13.28 11.78 -10.05
N THR A 71 12.11 11.18 -10.33
CA THR A 71 10.82 11.89 -10.41
C THR A 71 10.40 12.51 -9.09
N SER A 72 10.82 11.93 -7.95
CA SER A 72 10.49 12.47 -6.63
C SER A 72 11.30 13.70 -6.24
N LYS A 73 12.42 13.97 -6.91
CA LYS A 73 13.35 15.06 -6.57
C LYS A 73 13.03 16.39 -7.28
N SER A 74 12.08 16.37 -8.21
CA SER A 74 11.63 17.56 -8.93
C SER A 74 10.32 18.10 -8.33
N ALA A 75 10.39 19.27 -7.69
CA ALA A 75 9.26 19.91 -7.01
C ALA A 75 8.06 20.28 -7.93
N SER A 76 8.22 20.18 -9.25
CA SER A 76 7.20 20.55 -10.24
C SER A 76 6.39 19.36 -10.79
N VAL A 77 6.67 18.13 -10.35
CA VAL A 77 5.98 16.95 -10.90
C VAL A 77 4.72 16.64 -10.11
N PRO A 78 3.54 16.55 -10.76
CA PRO A 78 2.33 16.12 -10.09
C PRO A 78 2.44 14.65 -9.63
N PRO A 79 1.83 14.29 -8.49
CA PRO A 79 1.84 12.91 -8.02
C PRO A 79 1.18 11.97 -9.03
N LYS A 80 1.89 10.90 -9.38
CA LYS A 80 1.39 9.86 -10.29
C LYS A 80 0.33 8.98 -9.61
N TYR A 81 0.42 8.83 -8.30
CA TYR A 81 -0.46 7.98 -7.51
C TYR A 81 -1.27 8.82 -6.52
N GLY A 82 -2.32 8.23 -5.96
CA GLY A 82 -3.15 8.92 -4.99
C GLY A 82 -3.99 7.96 -4.14
N PRO A 83 -4.89 8.51 -3.29
CA PRO A 83 -5.70 7.72 -2.36
C PRO A 83 -6.57 6.65 -3.05
N LEU A 84 -6.92 6.86 -4.32
CA LEU A 84 -7.70 5.93 -5.13
C LEU A 84 -7.04 4.56 -5.33
N LEU A 85 -5.73 4.44 -5.06
CA LEU A 85 -5.04 3.15 -5.05
C LEU A 85 -5.45 2.26 -3.87
N LYS A 86 -6.02 2.85 -2.81
CA LYS A 86 -6.58 2.10 -1.68
C LYS A 86 -8.00 1.69 -2.01
N ALA A 87 -8.30 0.40 -1.82
CA ALA A 87 -9.69 -0.04 -1.85
C ALA A 87 -10.42 0.55 -0.65
N SER A 88 -11.64 1.05 -0.85
CA SER A 88 -12.53 1.33 0.27
C SER A 88 -12.70 0.02 1.06
N PRO A 89 -12.68 0.06 2.41
CA PRO A 89 -13.08 -1.11 3.17
C PRO A 89 -14.45 -1.58 2.64
N PRO A 90 -14.71 -2.90 2.58
CA PRO A 90 -16.07 -3.37 2.32
C PRO A 90 -16.99 -2.61 3.27
N PHE A 91 -18.14 -2.14 2.78
CA PHE A 91 -19.09 -1.36 3.56
C PHE A 91 -19.51 -2.18 4.78
N SER A 92 -18.78 -2.01 5.88
CA SER A 92 -19.18 -2.46 7.19
C SER A 92 -19.99 -1.31 7.76
N PRO A 93 -21.23 -1.54 8.23
CA PRO A 93 -22.03 -0.50 8.87
C PRO A 93 -21.36 0.08 10.13
N PHE A 94 -20.17 -0.44 10.52
CA PHE A 94 -19.37 0.01 11.66
C PHE A 94 -18.04 0.69 11.27
N SER A 95 -17.73 0.90 9.99
CA SER A 95 -16.39 1.31 9.54
C SER A 95 -16.23 2.82 9.27
N THR A 96 -16.20 3.63 10.31
CA THR A 96 -15.84 5.08 10.23
C THR A 96 -14.33 5.33 10.32
N ALA A 97 -13.49 4.28 10.48
CA ALA A 97 -12.11 4.45 10.96
C ALA A 97 -11.02 4.76 9.90
N TYR A 98 -11.30 4.71 8.59
CA TYR A 98 -10.24 4.79 7.56
C TYR A 98 -10.10 6.15 6.86
N ASN A 99 -10.97 7.12 7.18
CA ASN A 99 -10.91 8.47 6.61
C ASN A 99 -10.28 9.52 7.56
N HIS A 100 -9.84 9.13 8.76
CA HIS A 100 -9.02 10.02 9.59
C HIS A 100 -7.55 9.86 9.17
N PRO A 101 -6.79 10.95 8.96
CA PRO A 101 -5.34 10.85 8.84
C PRO A 101 -4.84 10.11 10.07
N SER A 102 -4.24 8.94 9.89
CA SER A 102 -3.63 8.18 10.99
C SER A 102 -2.81 9.15 11.83
N PRO A 103 -3.05 9.29 13.16
CA PRO A 103 -2.21 10.12 13.98
C PRO A 103 -0.79 9.58 13.80
N ILE A 104 0.07 10.40 13.21
CA ILE A 104 1.51 10.18 13.20
C ILE A 104 1.84 9.82 14.65
N PRO A 105 2.47 8.68 14.96
CA PRO A 105 2.93 8.43 16.31
C PRO A 105 3.86 9.58 16.64
N LEU A 106 3.40 10.47 17.53
CA LEU A 106 4.23 11.52 18.11
C LEU A 106 5.42 10.80 18.71
N GLN A 107 6.57 11.00 18.06
CA GLN A 107 7.91 10.80 18.55
C GLN A 107 8.08 9.68 19.59
N ILE A 108 8.70 8.59 19.17
CA ILE A 108 9.62 7.88 20.08
C ILE A 108 10.69 8.92 20.44
N GLN A 109 10.45 9.61 21.55
CA GLN A 109 11.43 10.44 22.22
C GLN A 109 12.59 9.51 22.57
N ARG A 110 13.63 9.51 21.72
CA ARG A 110 14.98 9.16 22.16
C ARG A 110 15.32 10.09 23.30
N ASN A 111 15.06 9.67 24.53
CA ASN A 111 15.65 10.23 25.74
C ASN A 111 15.59 9.16 26.84
N HIS A 112 16.72 9.00 27.55
CA HIS A 112 17.04 8.01 28.59
C HIS A 112 17.64 6.67 28.14
N LEU A 113 18.83 6.72 27.52
CA LEU A 113 19.87 5.75 27.91
C LEU A 113 20.62 6.35 29.12
N PRO A 114 20.77 5.64 30.25
CA PRO A 114 21.64 6.08 31.32
C PRO A 114 23.12 6.02 30.86
N PRO A 115 24.01 6.87 31.38
CA PRO A 115 25.42 6.82 31.02
C PRO A 115 26.03 5.49 31.50
N LEU A 116 26.80 4.84 30.62
CA LEU A 116 27.62 3.69 31.00
C LEU A 116 28.71 4.16 31.98
N ILE A 117 28.51 3.91 33.27
CA ILE A 117 29.52 4.14 34.30
C ILE A 117 30.65 3.14 34.09
N HIS A 118 31.80 3.60 33.61
CA HIS A 118 33.03 2.84 33.57
C HIS A 118 33.55 2.72 35.01
N LYS A 119 33.36 1.56 35.64
CA LYS A 119 34.04 1.22 36.90
C LYS A 119 35.48 0.88 36.59
N THR A 120 36.38 1.85 36.71
CA THR A 120 37.82 1.56 36.86
C THR A 120 38.03 0.91 38.22
N ARG A 121 38.29 -0.40 38.24
CA ARG A 121 38.87 -1.04 39.41
C ARG A 121 40.35 -0.67 39.45
N LYS A 122 40.75 0.12 40.46
CA LYS A 122 42.16 0.23 40.87
C LYS A 122 42.61 -1.13 41.44
N PRO A 123 43.73 -1.72 41.03
CA PRO A 123 44.37 -2.75 41.80
C PRO A 123 45.23 -2.16 42.93
N LEU A 124 45.39 -2.97 43.98
CA LEU A 124 46.08 -2.72 45.25
C LEU A 124 47.59 -2.48 45.07
#